data_AF-A0A838IP95-F1
#
_entry.id   AF-A0A838IP95-F1
#
_cell.length_a   1.000
_cell.length_b   1.000
_cell.length_c   1.000
_cell.angle_alpha   90.00
_cell.angle_beta   90.00
_cell.angle_gamma   90.00
#
_symmetry.space_group_name_H-M   'P 1'
#
loop_
_entity.id
_entity.type
_entity.pdbx_description
1 polymer ?
#
loop_
_entity_poly.entity_id
_entity_poly.type
_entity_poly.pdbx_seq_one_letter_code
_entity_poly.pdbx_strand_id
1 'polypeptide(L)'
;MSAEPMDMMELSEQDALFNAYLDDELSERERDEFNARLRDDPEFKRAYDGFVGVMQVVRALPFEFAPDDFVDKVQGRIRQRSRGRFFAENFLTQARLPYEVVAVVMMIVMAAVYLLMEAPHDAEIVDVANPSGWQAPADADPRP
;
A
#
# COMPACT_ATOMS: atom_id res chain seq x y z
N MET A 1 -4.65 -35.43 -38.36
CA MET A 1 -5.57 -34.40 -37.85
C MET A 1 -4.73 -33.37 -37.15
N SER A 2 -4.33 -32.33 -37.88
CA SER A 2 -3.59 -31.19 -37.32
C SER A 2 -4.62 -30.30 -36.64
N ALA A 3 -4.50 -30.11 -35.33
CA ALA A 3 -5.23 -29.04 -34.67
C ALA A 3 -4.58 -27.74 -35.14
N GLU A 4 -5.27 -26.98 -35.99
CA GLU A 4 -4.86 -25.61 -36.29
C GLU A 4 -4.83 -24.82 -34.97
N PRO A 5 -3.84 -23.93 -34.77
CA PRO A 5 -3.79 -23.08 -33.59
C PRO A 5 -4.97 -22.10 -33.65
N MET A 6 -6.10 -22.50 -33.08
CA MET A 6 -7.19 -21.58 -32.74
C MET A 6 -6.60 -20.45 -31.91
N ASP A 7 -6.76 -19.21 -32.38
CA ASP A 7 -6.19 -18.03 -31.74
C ASP A 7 -6.72 -17.94 -30.30
N MET A 8 -5.80 -17.89 -29.33
CA MET A 8 -6.12 -17.85 -27.91
C MET A 8 -7.00 -16.64 -27.57
N MET A 9 -6.93 -15.56 -28.36
CA MET A 9 -7.78 -14.39 -28.22
C MET A 9 -9.22 -14.66 -28.67
N GLU A 10 -9.44 -15.34 -29.81
CA GLU A 10 -10.78 -15.70 -30.29
C GLU A 10 -11.51 -16.64 -29.32
N LEU A 11 -10.79 -17.56 -28.68
CA LEU A 11 -11.36 -18.43 -27.64
C LEU A 11 -11.88 -17.60 -26.45
N SER A 12 -11.12 -16.58 -26.05
CA SER A 12 -11.49 -15.71 -24.92
C SER A 12 -12.69 -14.81 -25.21
N GLU A 13 -12.83 -14.33 -26.45
CA GLU A 13 -14.00 -13.56 -26.87
C GLU A 13 -15.26 -14.42 -26.96
N GLN A 14 -15.13 -15.65 -27.47
CA GLN A 14 -16.24 -16.60 -27.52
C GLN A 14 -16.73 -16.99 -26.12
N ASP A 15 -15.81 -17.28 -25.19
CA ASP A 15 -16.16 -17.56 -23.80
C ASP A 15 -16.83 -16.36 -23.12
N ALA A 16 -16.38 -15.14 -23.42
CA ALA A 16 -17.03 -13.92 -22.90
C ALA A 16 -18.47 -13.80 -23.41
N LEU A 17 -18.70 -14.08 -24.70
CA LEU A 17 -20.02 -14.08 -25.31
C LEU A 17 -20.94 -15.15 -24.68
N PHE A 18 -20.41 -16.35 -24.41
CA PHE A 18 -21.17 -17.43 -23.75
C PHE A 18 -21.56 -17.08 -22.32
N ASN A 19 -20.65 -16.47 -21.55
CA ASN A 19 -20.97 -15.97 -20.21
C ASN A 19 -22.06 -14.89 -20.27
N ALA A 20 -21.90 -13.89 -21.14
CA ALA A 20 -22.89 -12.81 -21.29
C ALA A 20 -24.28 -13.35 -21.66
N TYR A 21 -24.36 -14.38 -22.50
CA TYR A 21 -25.65 -15.04 -22.80
C TYR A 21 -26.24 -15.76 -21.58
N LEU A 22 -25.43 -16.50 -20.81
CA LEU A 22 -25.87 -17.23 -19.62
C LEU A 22 -26.30 -16.33 -18.46
N ASP A 23 -25.62 -15.20 -18.29
CA ASP A 23 -25.86 -14.23 -17.22
C ASP A 23 -26.93 -13.19 -17.59
N ASP A 24 -27.58 -13.37 -18.75
CA ASP A 24 -28.66 -12.52 -19.28
C ASP A 24 -28.22 -11.08 -19.61
N GLU A 25 -26.92 -10.87 -19.88
CA GLU A 25 -26.31 -9.55 -20.11
C GLU A 25 -26.35 -9.11 -21.59
N LEU A 26 -26.76 -9.98 -22.51
CA LEU A 26 -26.95 -9.62 -23.93
C LEU A 26 -28.26 -8.86 -24.15
N SER A 27 -28.20 -7.83 -25.01
CA SER A 27 -29.40 -7.15 -25.49
C SER A 27 -30.32 -8.09 -26.28
N GLU A 28 -31.60 -7.73 -26.44
CA GLU A 28 -32.57 -8.56 -27.17
C GLU A 28 -32.10 -8.91 -28.59
N ARG A 29 -31.53 -7.92 -29.31
CA ARG A 29 -31.01 -8.12 -30.66
C ARG A 29 -29.84 -9.10 -30.69
N GLU A 30 -28.89 -8.94 -29.77
CA GLU A 30 -27.70 -9.81 -29.69
C GLU A 30 -28.09 -11.24 -29.30
N ARG A 31 -29.10 -11.38 -28.45
CA ARG A 31 -29.66 -12.68 -28.07
C ARG A 31 -30.31 -13.38 -29.25
N ASP A 32 -31.05 -12.64 -30.07
CA ASP A 32 -31.67 -13.20 -31.29
C ASP A 32 -30.60 -13.65 -32.30
N GLU A 33 -29.55 -12.85 -32.48
CA GLU A 33 -28.39 -13.21 -33.32
C GLU A 33 -27.66 -14.45 -32.78
N PHE A 34 -27.46 -14.52 -31.46
CA PHE A 34 -26.86 -15.68 -30.80
C PHE A 34 -27.73 -16.95 -30.98
N ASN A 35 -29.04 -16.83 -30.79
CA ASN A 35 -30.00 -17.92 -30.97
C ASN A 35 -30.12 -18.35 -32.45
N ALA A 36 -29.98 -17.42 -33.40
CA ALA A 36 -29.87 -17.76 -34.82
C ALA A 36 -28.60 -18.56 -35.07
N ARG A 37 -27.45 -18.11 -34.56
CA ARG A 37 -26.17 -18.81 -34.71
C ARG A 37 -26.18 -20.21 -34.07
N LEU A 38 -26.80 -20.39 -32.90
CA LEU A 38 -26.99 -21.71 -32.28
C LEU A 38 -27.84 -22.67 -33.13
N ARG A 39 -28.74 -22.15 -33.97
CA ARG A 39 -29.56 -22.96 -34.88
C ARG A 39 -28.84 -23.29 -36.18
N ASP A 40 -28.12 -22.30 -36.72
CA ASP A 40 -27.55 -22.38 -38.06
C ASP A 40 -26.14 -22.97 -38.08
N ASP A 41 -25.42 -22.95 -36.95
CA ASP A 41 -24.05 -23.44 -36.81
C ASP A 41 -23.96 -24.62 -35.80
N PRO A 42 -23.88 -25.87 -36.29
CA PRO A 42 -23.76 -27.06 -35.44
C PRO A 42 -22.43 -27.18 -34.68
N GLU A 43 -21.38 -26.48 -35.11
CA GLU A 43 -20.09 -26.45 -34.41
C GLU A 43 -20.15 -25.49 -33.23
N PHE A 44 -20.68 -24.27 -33.46
CA PHE A 44 -20.93 -23.29 -32.42
C PHE A 44 -21.85 -23.84 -31.31
N LYS A 45 -22.90 -24.57 -31.71
CA LYS A 45 -23.77 -25.26 -30.75
C LYS A 45 -23.02 -26.29 -29.89
N ARG A 46 -22.15 -27.11 -30.50
CA ARG A 46 -21.35 -28.10 -29.76
C ARG A 46 -20.38 -27.43 -28.78
N ALA A 47 -19.77 -26.32 -29.18
CA ALA A 47 -18.91 -25.53 -28.30
C ALA A 47 -19.70 -24.98 -27.10
N TYR A 48 -20.87 -24.39 -27.34
CA TYR A 48 -21.75 -23.87 -26.30
C TYR A 48 -22.26 -24.96 -25.35
N ASP A 49 -22.70 -26.12 -25.87
CA ASP A 49 -23.15 -27.26 -25.05
C ASP A 49 -22.01 -27.79 -24.16
N GLY A 50 -20.78 -27.85 -24.70
CA GLY A 50 -19.58 -28.22 -23.95
C GLY A 50 -19.26 -27.22 -22.83
N PHE A 51 -19.35 -25.92 -23.14
CA PHE A 51 -19.17 -24.84 -22.17
C PHE A 51 -20.19 -24.91 -21.02
N VAL A 52 -21.48 -25.09 -21.34
CA VAL A 52 -22.54 -25.27 -20.33
C VAL A 52 -22.28 -26.50 -19.46
N GLY A 53 -21.81 -27.60 -20.05
CA GLY A 53 -21.44 -28.81 -19.32
C GLY A 53 -20.36 -28.56 -18.26
N VAL A 54 -19.29 -27.83 -18.62
CA VAL A 54 -18.23 -27.44 -17.68
C VAL A 54 -18.78 -26.57 -16.56
N MET A 55 -19.60 -25.57 -16.90
CA MET A 55 -20.19 -24.66 -15.91
C MET A 55 -21.11 -25.39 -14.92
N GLN A 56 -21.88 -26.38 -15.39
CA GLN A 56 -22.72 -27.21 -14.52
C GLN A 56 -21.89 -28.02 -13.51
N VAL A 57 -20.75 -28.58 -13.93
CA VAL A 57 -19.85 -29.30 -13.03
C VAL A 57 -19.31 -28.37 -11.94
N VAL A 58 -18.88 -27.16 -12.31
CA VAL A 58 -18.41 -26.15 -11.35
C VAL A 58 -19.50 -25.75 -10.36
N ARG A 59 -20.73 -25.52 -10.85
CA ARG A 59 -21.89 -25.20 -9.99
C ARG A 59 -22.32 -26.35 -9.09
N ALA A 60 -22.06 -27.59 -9.49
CA ALA A 60 -22.37 -28.79 -8.72
C ALA A 60 -21.33 -29.12 -7.65
N LEU A 61 -20.20 -28.39 -7.59
CA LEU A 61 -19.21 -28.58 -6.53
C LEU A 61 -19.84 -28.28 -5.17
N PRO A 62 -19.58 -29.12 -4.15
CA PRO A 62 -20.10 -28.90 -2.82
C PRO A 62 -19.55 -27.58 -2.28
N PHE A 63 -20.46 -26.71 -1.83
CA PHE A 63 -20.09 -25.57 -1.02
C PHE A 63 -19.64 -26.10 0.35
N GLU A 64 -18.33 -26.16 0.57
CA GLU A 64 -17.78 -26.38 1.90
C GLU A 64 -17.70 -25.05 2.64
N PHE A 65 -18.32 -25.00 3.81
CA PHE A 65 -18.10 -23.89 4.72
C PHE A 65 -16.68 -23.95 5.25
N ALA A 66 -16.00 -22.80 5.21
CA ALA A 66 -14.73 -22.67 5.88
C ALA A 66 -14.93 -22.97 7.38
N PRO A 67 -14.04 -23.75 8.02
CA PRO A 67 -14.06 -23.93 9.46
C PRO A 67 -14.04 -22.58 10.19
N ASP A 68 -14.66 -22.51 11.38
CA ASP A 68 -14.75 -21.27 12.16
C ASP A 68 -13.37 -20.63 12.44
N ASP A 69 -12.31 -21.44 12.48
CA ASP A 69 -10.92 -21.03 12.73
C ASP A 69 -10.08 -20.82 11.45
N PHE A 70 -10.69 -20.88 10.27
CA PHE A 70 -9.99 -20.75 8.99
C PHE A 70 -9.27 -19.41 8.86
N VAL A 71 -9.95 -18.33 9.24
CA VAL A 71 -9.39 -16.96 9.18
C VAL A 71 -8.17 -16.86 10.08
N ASP A 72 -8.26 -17.36 11.31
CA ASP A 72 -7.16 -17.32 12.28
C ASP A 72 -5.95 -18.12 11.81
N LYS A 73 -6.18 -19.29 11.20
CA LYS A 73 -5.11 -20.13 10.61
C LYS A 73 -4.43 -19.45 9.43
N VAL A 74 -5.20 -18.85 8.53
CA VAL A 74 -4.65 -18.13 7.36
C VAL A 74 -3.87 -16.90 7.82
N GLN A 75 -4.43 -16.10 8.73
CA GLN A 75 -3.74 -14.94 9.30
C GLN A 75 -2.46 -15.34 10.04
N GLY A 76 -2.50 -16.40 10.86
CA GLY A 76 -1.32 -16.93 11.54
C GLY A 76 -0.23 -17.36 10.55
N ARG A 77 -0.61 -18.08 9.48
CA ARG A 77 0.32 -18.53 8.44
C ARG A 77 0.91 -17.37 7.64
N ILE A 78 0.09 -16.37 7.27
CA ILE A 78 0.56 -15.15 6.60
C ILE A 78 1.49 -14.38 7.53
N ARG A 79 1.16 -14.21 8.81
CA ARG A 79 1.99 -13.53 9.80
C ARG A 79 3.34 -14.23 9.99
N GLN A 80 3.34 -15.56 10.06
CA GLN A 80 4.54 -16.37 10.18
C GLN A 80 5.43 -16.27 8.93
N ARG A 81 4.84 -16.33 7.73
CA ARG A 81 5.57 -16.25 6.45
C ARG A 81 6.04 -14.83 6.11
N SER A 82 5.27 -13.82 6.48
CA SER A 82 5.58 -12.41 6.22
C SER A 82 6.50 -11.77 7.26
N ARG A 83 6.79 -12.46 8.36
CA ARG A 83 7.50 -11.90 9.54
C ARG A 83 6.90 -10.55 10.00
N GLY A 84 5.58 -10.37 9.82
CA GLY A 84 4.87 -9.14 10.18
C GLY A 84 4.95 -7.99 9.16
N ARG A 85 5.64 -8.13 8.03
CA ARG A 85 5.79 -7.03 7.04
C ARG A 85 4.45 -6.56 6.44
N PHE A 86 3.55 -7.50 6.12
CA PHE A 86 2.27 -7.18 5.47
C PHE A 86 1.21 -6.58 6.41
N PHE A 87 1.34 -6.74 7.73
CA PHE A 87 0.40 -6.17 8.70
C PHE A 87 0.98 -4.95 9.43
N ALA A 88 2.28 -4.69 9.32
CA ALA A 88 2.93 -3.52 9.89
C ALA A 88 2.62 -2.23 9.09
N GLU A 89 2.46 -2.33 7.77
CA GLU A 89 2.23 -1.17 6.89
C GLU A 89 0.85 -0.53 7.12
N ASN A 90 -0.17 -1.31 7.53
CA ASN A 90 -1.49 -0.78 7.89
C ASN A 90 -1.66 -0.42 9.38
N PHE A 91 -0.75 -0.84 10.27
CA PHE A 91 -0.87 -0.49 11.69
C PHE A 91 -0.57 0.99 11.95
N LEU A 92 0.31 1.60 11.14
CA LEU A 92 0.63 3.03 11.23
C LEU A 92 -0.48 3.93 10.68
N THR A 93 -1.31 3.44 9.76
CA THR A 93 -2.39 4.20 9.12
C THR A 93 -3.78 3.91 9.71
N GLN A 94 -4.01 2.75 10.33
CA GLN A 94 -5.32 2.37 10.88
C GLN A 94 -5.43 2.55 12.40
N ALA A 95 -4.32 2.59 13.13
CA ALA A 95 -4.34 3.07 14.50
C ALA A 95 -4.48 4.59 14.46
N ARG A 96 -5.63 5.13 14.90
CA ARG A 96 -5.77 6.55 15.24
C ARG A 96 -4.65 6.90 16.20
N LEU A 97 -3.54 7.44 15.70
CA LEU A 97 -2.39 7.79 16.52
C LEU A 97 -2.89 8.80 17.57
N PRO A 98 -2.93 8.43 18.87
CA PRO A 98 -3.38 9.37 19.88
C PRO A 98 -2.43 10.56 19.87
N TYR A 99 -2.98 11.76 19.76
CA TYR A 99 -2.21 13.01 19.62
C TYR A 99 -1.15 13.17 20.72
N GLU A 100 -1.41 12.58 21.88
CA GLU A 100 -0.50 12.45 23.02
C GLU A 100 0.88 11.89 22.63
N VAL A 101 0.93 10.80 21.85
CA VAL A 101 2.20 10.16 21.45
C VAL A 101 2.97 11.05 20.48
N VAL A 102 2.27 11.71 19.55
CA VAL A 102 2.87 12.66 18.61
C VAL A 102 3.46 13.86 19.35
N ALA A 103 2.75 14.38 20.34
CA ALA A 103 3.22 15.49 21.16
C ALA A 103 4.47 15.12 21.97
N VAL A 104 4.50 13.92 22.58
CA VAL A 104 5.67 13.42 23.33
C VAL A 104 6.88 13.28 22.41
N VAL A 105 6.71 12.68 21.23
CA VAL A 105 7.80 12.53 20.26
C VAL A 105 8.32 13.90 19.81
N MET A 106 7.43 14.85 19.50
CA MET A 106 7.83 16.21 19.12
C MET A 106 8.59 16.93 20.25
N MET A 107 8.18 16.74 21.50
CA MET A 107 8.85 17.32 22.66
C MET A 107 10.28 16.75 22.81
N ILE A 108 10.45 15.44 22.63
CA ILE A 108 11.77 14.78 22.64
C ILE A 108 12.65 15.30 21.50
N VAL A 109 12.09 15.45 20.30
CA VAL A 109 12.82 15.98 19.14
C VAL A 109 13.26 17.43 19.40
N MET A 110 12.38 18.29 19.89
CA MET A 110 12.73 19.68 20.23
C MET A 110 13.79 19.75 21.33
N ALA A 111 13.68 18.92 22.38
CA ALA A 111 14.67 18.85 23.44
C ALA A 111 16.04 18.38 22.91
N ALA A 112 16.05 17.39 22.02
CA ALA A 112 17.28 16.91 21.39
C ALA A 112 17.92 17.99 20.51
N VAL A 113 17.12 18.72 19.72
CA VAL A 113 17.60 19.85 18.89
C VAL A 113 18.14 20.97 19.78
N TYR A 114 17.42 21.33 20.85
CA TYR A 114 17.85 22.33 21.81
C TYR A 114 19.19 21.97 22.45
N LEU A 115 19.33 20.75 22.97
CA LEU A 115 20.60 20.29 23.55
C LEU A 115 21.75 20.27 22.54
N LEU A 116 21.46 20.03 21.27
CA LEU A 116 22.46 20.04 20.21
C LEU A 116 22.83 21.46 19.75
N MET A 117 21.91 22.42 19.91
CA MET A 117 22.14 23.86 19.66
C MET A 117 22.82 24.57 20.85
N GLU A 118 22.54 24.18 22.10
CA GLU A 118 23.18 24.74 23.30
C GLU A 118 24.60 24.18 23.53
N ALA A 119 25.02 23.17 22.76
CA ALA A 119 26.41 22.72 22.75
C ALA A 119 27.28 23.79 22.05
N PRO A 120 28.29 24.35 22.74
CA PRO A 120 28.42 25.80 22.95
C PRO A 120 29.12 26.57 21.83
N HIS A 121 28.58 27.73 21.47
CA HIS A 121 29.36 28.91 21.11
C HIS A 121 29.31 29.88 22.29
N ASP A 122 30.48 30.36 22.71
CA ASP A 122 30.71 31.42 23.71
C ASP A 122 31.05 30.97 25.14
N ALA A 123 32.31 30.59 25.32
CA ALA A 123 33.06 30.88 26.53
C ALA A 123 34.05 32.01 26.24
N GLU A 124 33.55 33.22 25.96
CA GLU A 124 34.39 34.42 25.96
C GLU A 124 34.58 34.87 27.41
N ILE A 125 35.70 34.45 27.98
CA ILE A 125 36.17 34.90 29.29
C ILE A 125 36.57 36.37 29.14
N VAL A 126 35.76 37.28 29.67
CA VAL A 126 36.14 38.69 29.83
C VAL A 126 37.25 38.77 30.87
N ASP A 127 38.47 39.04 30.41
CA ASP A 127 39.62 39.29 31.28
C ASP A 127 39.50 40.67 31.94
N VAL A 128 39.26 40.69 33.25
CA VAL A 128 39.09 41.91 34.06
C VAL A 128 40.45 42.45 34.57
N ALA A 129 41.58 41.94 34.07
CA ALA A 129 42.91 42.29 34.57
C ALA A 129 43.67 43.35 33.73
N ASN A 130 43.05 44.51 33.39
CA ASN A 130 43.86 45.71 33.13
C ASN A 130 43.11 47.06 33.27
N PRO A 131 43.10 47.67 34.47
CA PRO A 131 42.74 49.08 34.64
C PRO A 131 43.99 49.94 34.88
N SER A 132 44.78 50.27 33.84
CA SER A 132 45.80 51.32 33.94
C SER A 132 45.75 52.30 32.76
N GLY A 133 44.65 53.04 32.69
CA GLY A 133 44.53 54.26 31.89
C GLY A 133 44.92 55.51 32.69
N TRP A 134 46.14 55.58 33.22
CA TRP A 134 46.68 56.80 33.85
C TRP A 134 48.18 56.96 33.57
N GLN A 135 48.52 57.85 32.64
CA GLN A 135 49.85 58.47 32.54
C GLN A 135 49.70 59.91 33.02
N ALA A 136 50.30 60.22 34.16
CA ALA A 136 50.29 61.57 34.75
C ALA A 136 51.16 62.53 33.90
N PRO A 137 50.75 63.79 33.72
CA PRO A 137 51.52 64.79 32.98
C PRO A 137 52.82 65.16 33.73
N ALA A 138 53.92 65.18 32.98
CA ALA A 138 55.26 65.49 33.48
C ALA A 138 55.52 67.00 33.42
N ASP A 139 54.92 67.73 34.35
CA ASP A 139 55.18 69.16 34.57
C ASP A 139 54.97 69.54 36.05
N ALA A 140 56.01 69.33 36.86
CA ALA A 140 56.20 70.07 38.10
C ALA A 140 57.70 70.36 38.28
N ASP A 141 58.07 71.59 37.92
CA ASP A 141 59.37 72.25 38.08
C ASP A 141 59.91 72.12 39.52
N PRO A 142 61.17 71.71 39.73
CA PRO A 142 61.76 71.64 41.05
C PRO A 142 62.54 72.92 41.35
N ARG A 143 62.08 73.73 42.30
CA ARG A 143 62.97 74.71 42.95
C ARG A 143 62.80 74.79 44.47
N PRO A 144 63.91 75.00 45.19
CA PRO A 144 64.08 74.73 46.63
C PRO A 144 63.45 75.77 47.55
#